data_AF-A0A4R4KYZ6-F1
#
_entry.id   AF-A0A4R4KYZ6-F1
#
_cell.length_a   1.000
_cell.length_b   1.000
_cell.length_c   1.000
_cell.angle_alpha   90.00
_cell.angle_beta   90.00
_cell.angle_gamma   90.00
#
_symmetry.space_group_name_H-M   'P 1'
#
loop_
_entity.id
_entity.type
_entity.pdbx_description
1 polymer ?
#
loop_
_entity_poly.entity_id
_entity_poly.type
_entity_poly.pdbx_seq_one_letter_code
_entity_poly.pdbx_strand_id
1 'polypeptide(L)'
;METSAWLRQHDLALLRADGYGVWLEDGRCLRFLVHVDRGPVGDVVAEHERRTWGLGGLLSGYRRTDRAVPVGAVLMIAQDAEREEHLLDDVVRSPLRPQIAVTTREMLYRYWPNEQVWQVPGESGRLRLIEVGS
;
A
#
# COMPACT_ATOMS: atom_id res chain seq x y z
N MET A 1 16.52 -5.22 0.15
CA MET A 1 15.53 -6.26 -0.17
C MET A 1 14.46 -5.66 -1.08
N GLU A 2 13.90 -6.41 -2.02
CA GLU A 2 12.82 -5.94 -2.91
C GLU A 2 11.43 -6.31 -2.36
N THR A 3 10.37 -5.60 -2.75
CA THR A 3 8.99 -5.90 -2.29
C THR A 3 8.63 -7.36 -2.55
N SER A 4 8.97 -7.87 -3.73
CA SER A 4 8.79 -9.25 -4.16
C SER A 4 9.49 -10.31 -3.31
N ALA A 5 10.63 -9.98 -2.71
CA ALA A 5 11.34 -10.88 -1.81
C ALA A 5 10.69 -10.87 -0.43
N TRP A 6 10.27 -9.70 0.04
CA TRP A 6 9.52 -9.55 1.30
C TRP A 6 8.19 -10.30 1.26
N LEU A 7 7.38 -10.12 0.22
CA LEU A 7 6.09 -10.80 0.08
C LEU A 7 6.23 -12.33 0.07
N ARG A 8 7.30 -12.87 -0.52
CA ARG A 8 7.60 -14.31 -0.49
C ARG A 8 8.07 -14.81 0.88
N GLN A 9 8.87 -14.03 1.60
CA GLN A 9 9.32 -14.37 2.96
C GLN A 9 8.19 -14.29 4.00
N HIS A 10 7.11 -13.59 3.67
CA HIS A 10 5.96 -13.37 4.53
C HIS A 10 4.70 -14.12 4.06
N ASP A 11 4.81 -15.17 3.23
CA ASP A 11 3.71 -15.99 2.70
C ASP A 11 2.62 -15.24 1.90
N LEU A 12 2.81 -13.94 1.67
CA LEU A 12 1.97 -13.07 0.85
C LEU A 12 2.37 -13.14 -0.64
N ALA A 13 2.96 -14.26 -1.06
CA ALA A 13 3.40 -14.51 -2.43
C ALA A 13 2.24 -14.55 -3.44
N LEU A 14 0.98 -14.64 -2.99
CA LEU A 14 -0.22 -14.54 -3.82
C LEU A 14 -0.63 -13.08 -4.11
N LEU A 15 -0.22 -12.15 -3.24
CA LEU A 15 -0.29 -10.70 -3.49
C LEU A 15 0.88 -10.27 -4.44
N ARG A 16 1.90 -11.14 -4.54
CA ARG A 16 2.77 -11.54 -5.68
C ARG A 16 3.92 -10.65 -6.16
N ALA A 17 4.78 -11.23 -6.99
CA ALA A 17 6.23 -11.22 -6.77
C ALA A 17 7.09 -10.44 -7.79
N ASP A 18 6.56 -9.42 -8.46
CA ASP A 18 7.23 -8.79 -9.61
C ASP A 18 7.02 -7.27 -9.80
N GLY A 19 5.97 -6.66 -9.21
CA GLY A 19 5.51 -5.32 -9.60
C GLY A 19 4.08 -4.95 -9.17
N TYR A 20 3.22 -4.31 -9.98
CA TYR A 20 2.63 -4.79 -11.25
C TYR A 20 1.66 -5.99 -11.10
N GLY A 21 0.93 -6.05 -9.97
CA GLY A 21 -0.05 -7.10 -9.69
C GLY A 21 -1.31 -7.02 -10.53
N VAL A 22 -1.98 -8.17 -10.65
CA VAL A 22 -3.29 -8.31 -11.29
C VAL A 22 -4.16 -9.18 -10.38
N TRP A 23 -5.32 -8.67 -9.97
CA TRP A 23 -6.34 -9.40 -9.21
C TRP A 23 -7.53 -9.66 -10.12
N LEU A 24 -8.08 -10.88 -10.07
CA LEU A 24 -9.25 -11.31 -10.84
C LEU A 24 -10.27 -11.91 -9.88
N GLU A 25 -11.47 -11.34 -9.85
CA GLU A 25 -12.56 -11.74 -8.96
C GLU A 25 -13.89 -11.44 -9.67
N ASP A 26 -14.80 -12.41 -9.73
CA ASP A 26 -16.13 -12.29 -10.37
C ASP A 26 -16.13 -11.68 -11.79
N GLY A 27 -15.10 -12.00 -12.59
CA GLY A 27 -14.93 -11.49 -13.96
C GLY A 27 -14.43 -10.05 -14.05
N ARG A 28 -14.21 -9.37 -12.91
CA ARG A 28 -13.59 -8.05 -12.80
C ARG A 28 -12.07 -8.19 -12.71
N CYS A 29 -11.34 -7.14 -13.10
CA CYS A 29 -9.88 -7.12 -13.12
C CYS A 29 -9.33 -5.82 -12.52
N LEU A 30 -8.48 -5.92 -11.50
CA LEU A 30 -7.71 -4.80 -10.96
C LEU A 30 -6.22 -4.99 -11.21
N ARG A 31 -5.60 -4.04 -11.92
CA ARG A 31 -4.13 -3.93 -12.03
C ARG A 31 -3.63 -3.02 -10.91
N PHE A 32 -2.58 -3.40 -10.19
CA PHE A 32 -2.08 -2.63 -9.04
C PHE A 32 -0.55 -2.60 -8.91
N LEU A 33 -0.01 -1.64 -8.16
CA LEU A 33 1.33 -1.71 -7.58
C LEU A 33 1.25 -2.13 -6.12
N VAL A 34 2.33 -2.70 -5.58
CA VAL A 34 2.45 -2.99 -4.14
C VAL A 34 3.72 -2.37 -3.60
N HIS A 35 3.59 -1.64 -2.50
CA HIS A 35 4.71 -1.16 -1.70
C HIS A 35 4.57 -1.64 -0.27
N VAL A 36 5.68 -2.16 0.27
CA VAL A 36 5.79 -2.44 1.70
C VAL A 36 6.54 -1.28 2.32
N ASP A 37 5.88 -0.57 3.22
CA ASP A 37 6.55 0.36 4.11
C ASP A 37 7.31 -0.44 5.16
N ARG A 38 8.61 -0.19 5.26
CA ARG A 38 9.53 -0.95 6.11
C ARG A 38 9.93 -0.20 7.38
N GLY A 39 9.36 0.96 7.62
CA GLY A 39 9.89 1.86 8.63
C GLY A 39 11.17 2.57 8.18
N PRO A 40 11.78 3.37 9.07
CA PRO A 40 13.12 3.91 8.88
C PRO A 40 14.15 2.78 8.74
N VAL A 41 15.08 2.91 7.78
CA VAL A 41 16.19 1.98 7.59
C VAL A 41 17.49 2.67 8.04
N GLY A 42 17.96 2.31 9.23
CA GLY A 42 19.15 2.89 9.88
C GLY A 42 18.86 3.32 11.32
N ASP A 43 19.81 3.10 12.23
CA ASP A 43 19.58 3.26 13.68
C ASP A 43 19.37 4.72 14.11
N VAL A 44 19.96 5.67 13.37
CA VAL A 44 19.98 7.10 13.70
C VAL A 44 19.00 7.87 12.83
N VAL A 45 17.73 7.82 13.23
CA VAL A 45 16.64 8.68 12.72
C VAL A 45 15.87 9.17 13.94
N ALA A 46 15.67 10.49 14.07
CA ALA A 46 14.96 11.06 15.22
C ALA A 46 13.50 10.59 15.23
N GLU A 47 12.88 10.42 16.41
CA GLU A 47 11.54 9.81 16.53
C GLU A 47 10.46 10.50 15.67
N HIS A 48 10.52 11.83 15.55
CA HIS A 48 9.64 12.60 14.66
C HIS A 48 9.90 12.31 13.18
N GLU A 49 11.16 12.14 12.79
CA GLU A 49 11.54 11.78 11.42
C GLU A 49 11.20 10.32 11.12
N ARG A 50 11.28 9.40 12.09
CA ARG A 50 10.95 7.97 11.92
C ARG A 50 9.53 7.78 11.39
N ARG A 51 8.58 8.62 11.83
CA ARG A 51 7.16 8.60 11.40
C ARG A 51 6.97 8.94 9.92
N THR A 52 7.84 9.76 9.33
CA THR A 52 7.70 10.28 7.95
C THR A 52 8.76 9.75 6.98
N TRP A 53 9.86 9.17 7.48
CA TRP A 53 10.97 8.65 6.67
C TRP A 53 10.50 7.49 5.77
N GLY A 54 10.92 7.52 4.51
CA GLY A 54 10.50 6.58 3.47
C GLY A 54 9.14 6.95 2.83
N LEU A 55 8.17 7.36 3.64
CA LEU A 55 6.81 7.72 3.22
C LEU A 55 6.79 8.90 2.25
N GLY A 56 7.29 10.05 2.70
CA GLY A 56 7.31 11.28 1.91
C GLY A 56 8.12 11.12 0.63
N GLY A 57 9.18 10.29 0.65
CA GLY A 57 9.99 9.95 -0.52
C GLY A 57 9.21 9.14 -1.57
N LEU A 58 8.51 8.09 -1.15
CA LEU A 58 7.70 7.24 -2.03
C LEU A 58 6.52 8.02 -2.64
N LEU A 59 5.73 8.70 -1.81
CA LEU A 59 4.60 9.51 -2.27
C LEU A 59 5.07 10.66 -3.19
N SER A 60 6.21 11.29 -2.89
CA SER A 60 6.80 12.31 -3.77
C SER A 60 7.41 11.74 -5.06
N GLY A 61 7.66 10.43 -5.12
CA GLY A 61 7.95 9.71 -6.37
C GLY A 61 6.71 9.71 -7.26
N TYR A 62 5.58 9.25 -6.73
CA TYR A 62 4.29 9.25 -7.42
C TYR A 62 3.84 10.63 -7.88
N ARG A 63 4.06 11.68 -7.07
CA ARG A 63 3.77 13.08 -7.46
C ARG A 63 4.62 13.57 -8.64
N ARG A 64 5.85 13.06 -8.79
CA ARG A 64 6.79 13.46 -9.85
C ARG A 64 6.64 12.66 -11.15
N THR A 65 6.11 11.44 -11.10
CA THR A 65 5.75 10.67 -12.31
C THR A 65 4.46 11.20 -12.93
N ASP A 66 4.58 12.19 -13.82
CA ASP A 66 3.45 12.80 -14.54
C ASP A 66 2.70 11.78 -15.43
N ARG A 67 3.42 10.77 -15.96
CA ARG A 67 2.78 9.56 -16.50
C ARG A 67 2.30 8.69 -15.35
N ALA A 68 0.99 8.67 -15.13
CA ALA A 68 0.35 7.69 -14.27
C ALA A 68 0.78 6.28 -14.70
N VAL A 69 1.25 5.49 -13.73
CA VAL A 69 1.48 4.06 -13.97
C VAL A 69 0.13 3.44 -14.36
N PRO A 70 0.03 2.59 -15.41
CA PRO A 70 -1.23 2.03 -15.90
C PRO A 70 -1.75 0.90 -14.99
N VAL A 71 -2.10 1.29 -13.77
CA VAL A 71 -2.69 0.50 -12.69
C VAL A 71 -3.90 1.26 -12.14
N GLY A 72 -4.94 0.53 -11.72
CA GLY A 72 -6.10 1.12 -11.06
C GLY A 72 -5.83 1.52 -9.61
N ALA A 73 -4.87 0.86 -8.95
CA ALA A 73 -4.53 1.15 -7.55
C ALA A 73 -3.03 1.04 -7.24
N VAL A 74 -2.60 1.71 -6.18
CA VAL A 74 -1.34 1.47 -5.48
C VAL A 74 -1.67 0.97 -4.07
N LEU A 75 -1.27 -0.27 -3.78
CA LEU A 75 -1.45 -0.89 -2.49
C LEU A 75 -0.23 -0.60 -1.61
N MET A 76 -0.48 -0.19 -0.37
CA MET A 76 0.54 0.09 0.63
C MET A 76 0.35 -0.80 1.84
N ILE A 77 1.38 -1.57 2.19
CA ILE A 77 1.41 -2.41 3.40
C ILE A 77 2.22 -1.64 4.44
N ALA A 78 1.50 -1.01 5.37
CA ALA A 78 2.05 -0.36 6.54
C ALA A 78 2.63 -1.39 7.53
N GLN A 79 3.63 -0.95 8.30
CA GLN A 79 4.26 -1.76 9.33
C GLN A 79 3.28 -2.11 10.47
N ASP A 80 2.45 -1.14 10.86
CA ASP A 80 1.54 -1.14 12.00
C ASP A 80 0.41 -0.11 11.78
N ALA A 81 -0.52 -0.01 12.74
CA ALA A 81 -1.71 0.84 12.64
C ALA A 81 -1.40 2.36 12.78
N GLU A 82 -0.44 2.76 13.62
CA GLU A 82 -0.01 4.17 13.72
C GLU A 82 0.54 4.65 12.38
N ARG A 83 1.27 3.78 11.67
CA ARG A 83 1.85 4.07 10.37
C ARG A 83 0.84 4.01 9.23
N GLU A 84 -0.21 3.21 9.36
CA GLU A 84 -1.38 3.23 8.47
C GLU A 84 -2.17 4.55 8.60
N GLU A 85 -2.40 5.04 9.82
CA GLU A 85 -3.08 6.32 10.06
C GLU A 85 -2.32 7.49 9.43
N HIS A 86 -1.01 7.61 9.71
CA HIS A 86 -0.16 8.65 9.10
C HIS A 86 -0.15 8.56 7.55
N LEU A 87 -0.19 7.35 6.98
CA LEU A 87 -0.26 7.16 5.53
C LEU A 87 -1.54 7.71 4.92
N LEU A 88 -2.68 7.42 5.55
CA LEU A 88 -3.98 7.91 5.10
C LEU A 88 -4.02 9.43 5.21
N ASP A 89 -3.53 10.00 6.31
CA ASP A 89 -3.46 11.44 6.55
C ASP A 89 -2.59 12.17 5.50
N ASP A 90 -1.42 11.64 5.17
CA ASP A 90 -0.52 12.19 4.14
C ASP A 90 -1.14 12.17 2.73
N VAL A 91 -1.94 11.15 2.41
CA VAL A 91 -2.66 11.06 1.13
C VAL A 91 -3.89 11.96 1.11
N VAL A 92 -4.63 12.12 2.21
CA VAL A 92 -5.73 13.10 2.31
C VAL A 92 -5.20 14.53 2.16
N ARG A 93 -4.10 14.87 2.85
CA ARG A 93 -3.48 16.21 2.81
C ARG A 93 -2.88 16.55 1.43
N SER A 94 -2.42 15.55 0.69
CA SER A 94 -1.86 15.75 -0.65
C SER A 94 -2.17 14.55 -1.57
N PRO A 95 -3.38 14.56 -2.17
CA PRO A 95 -3.89 13.46 -2.99
C PRO A 95 -2.98 13.10 -4.18
N LEU A 96 -2.97 11.82 -4.52
CA LEU A 96 -2.25 11.27 -5.66
C LEU A 96 -3.20 10.95 -6.82
N ARG A 97 -2.69 10.97 -8.07
CA ARG A 97 -3.46 10.57 -9.25
C ARG A 97 -3.92 9.10 -9.22
N PRO A 98 -3.05 8.10 -8.93
CA PRO A 98 -3.53 6.74 -8.69
C PRO A 98 -4.22 6.66 -7.33
N GLN A 99 -5.28 5.86 -7.26
CA GLN A 99 -5.95 5.57 -6.00
C GLN A 99 -5.00 4.80 -5.08
N ILE A 100 -4.88 5.25 -3.83
CA ILE A 100 -4.05 4.60 -2.83
C ILE A 100 -4.97 3.81 -1.89
N ALA A 101 -4.58 2.57 -1.61
CA ALA A 101 -5.23 1.76 -0.59
C ALA A 101 -4.16 1.24 0.38
N VAL A 102 -4.43 1.36 1.68
CA VAL A 102 -3.49 1.04 2.76
C VAL A 102 -4.02 -0.15 3.55
N THR A 103 -3.14 -1.01 4.02
CA THR A 103 -3.44 -2.07 4.98
C THR A 103 -2.23 -2.27 5.90
N THR A 104 -2.38 -3.00 7.00
CA THR A 104 -1.23 -3.44 7.80
C THR A 104 -0.86 -4.89 7.47
N ARG A 105 0.39 -5.27 7.79
CA ARG A 105 0.80 -6.68 7.74
C ARG A 105 -0.08 -7.59 8.61
N GLU A 106 -0.53 -7.09 9.77
CA GLU A 106 -1.41 -7.85 10.67
C GLU A 106 -2.78 -8.13 10.04
N MET A 107 -3.40 -7.11 9.42
CA MET A 107 -4.65 -7.27 8.70
C MET A 107 -4.53 -8.31 7.58
N LEU A 108 -3.45 -8.25 6.79
CA LEU A 108 -3.21 -9.25 5.75
C LEU A 108 -3.03 -10.66 6.34
N TYR A 109 -2.24 -10.84 7.40
CA TYR A 109 -2.06 -12.17 7.97
C TYR A 109 -3.32 -12.80 8.53
N ARG A 110 -4.28 -11.98 8.97
CA ARG A 110 -5.47 -12.47 9.68
C ARG A 110 -6.69 -12.66 8.80
N TYR A 111 -6.80 -11.87 7.72
CA TYR A 111 -8.04 -11.73 6.95
C TYR A 111 -7.86 -11.79 5.41
N TRP A 112 -6.63 -11.88 4.89
CA TRP A 112 -6.37 -12.08 3.46
C TRP A 112 -6.75 -13.51 3.02
N PRO A 113 -7.30 -13.75 1.81
CA PRO A 113 -7.49 -12.79 0.72
C PRO A 113 -8.90 -12.21 0.54
N ASN A 114 -9.93 -12.79 1.15
CA ASN A 114 -11.32 -12.57 0.73
C ASN A 114 -12.08 -11.52 1.55
N GLU A 115 -11.48 -10.95 2.60
CA GLU A 115 -12.12 -9.97 3.47
C GLU A 115 -11.75 -8.51 3.14
N GLN A 116 -12.47 -7.59 3.77
CA GLN A 116 -12.28 -6.15 3.67
C GLN A 116 -11.04 -5.70 4.48
N VAL A 117 -9.87 -5.73 3.86
CA VAL A 117 -8.58 -5.40 4.50
C VAL A 117 -8.00 -4.06 4.07
N TRP A 118 -8.48 -3.45 2.97
CA TRP A 118 -7.89 -2.26 2.36
C TRP A 118 -8.62 -0.97 2.75
N GLN A 119 -7.98 -0.11 3.52
CA GLN A 119 -8.49 1.22 3.82
C GLN A 119 -8.17 2.19 2.67
N VAL A 120 -9.18 2.89 2.15
CA VAL A 120 -9.01 3.95 1.14
C VAL A 120 -9.18 5.32 1.82
N PRO A 121 -8.34 6.32 1.51
CA PRO A 121 -8.50 7.69 2.00
C PRO A 121 -9.89 8.27 1.66
N GLY A 122 -10.65 8.66 2.68
CA GLY A 122 -12.00 9.23 2.54
C GLY A 122 -13.14 8.22 2.67
N GLU A 123 -12.88 6.91 2.59
CA GLU A 123 -13.89 5.87 2.79
C GLU A 123 -14.10 5.56 4.28
N SER A 124 -15.35 5.33 4.68
CA SER A 124 -15.73 5.08 6.09
C SER A 124 -15.50 3.63 6.55
N GLY A 125 -14.90 2.79 5.72
CA GLY A 125 -14.57 1.40 6.02
C GLY A 125 -13.50 0.83 5.08
N ARG A 126 -13.09 -0.41 5.37
CA ARG A 126 -12.18 -1.16 4.51
C ARG A 126 -12.91 -1.82 3.35
N LEU A 127 -12.19 -2.07 2.26
CA LEU A 127 -12.66 -2.67 1.03
C LEU A 127 -11.95 -4.00 0.75
N ARG A 128 -12.59 -4.90 -0.01
CA ARG A 128 -11.90 -6.02 -0.68
C ARG A 128 -10.97 -5.47 -1.75
N LEU A 129 -9.99 -6.26 -2.19
CA LEU A 129 -9.06 -5.79 -3.22
C LEU A 129 -9.78 -5.42 -4.54
N ILE A 130 -10.75 -6.21 -4.99
CA ILE A 130 -11.51 -5.90 -6.21
C ILE A 130 -12.39 -4.64 -6.10
N GLU A 131 -12.72 -4.22 -4.88
CA GLU A 131 -13.54 -3.04 -4.62
C GLU A 131 -12.73 -1.75 -4.68
N VAL A 132 -11.41 -1.79 -4.47
CA VAL A 132 -10.54 -0.60 -4.48
C VAL A 132 -10.70 0.19 -5.79
N GLY A 133 -10.30 -0.37 -6.93
CA GLY A 133 -10.34 0.33 -8.22
C GLY A 133 -11.68 0.27 -8.94
N SER A 134 -12.79 0.51 -8.23
CA SER A 134 -14.17 0.50 -8.75
C SER A 134 -14.67 1.89 -9.15
#